data_AF-A0A5M3XFI2-F1
#
_entry.id   AF-A0A5M3XFI2-F1
#
_cell.length_a   1.000
_cell.length_b   1.000
_cell.length_c   1.000
_cell.angle_alpha   90.00
_cell.angle_beta   90.00
_cell.angle_gamma   90.00
#
_symmetry.space_group_name_H-M   'P 1'
#
loop_
_entity.id
_entity.type
_entity.pdbx_description
1 polymer ?
#
loop_
_entity_poly.entity_id
_entity_poly.type
_entity_poly.pdbx_seq_one_letter_code
_entity_poly.pdbx_strand_id
1 'polypeptide(L)'
;MEAGSSSGVAWVAVALVSLSTLGGAWMARRHSRRVTVWLAIASALMLVTALIDLLPDAWRESVEKGVPLWAMGVSIAVGFVVVTYFTRKEHAQVSGPGARHAPGLHRRVREWAGAALFGGLGTAAALTVHRAIEGATLALSASAVVVIALVVHSASEGLAMVALLDMAGQRLAPLLAVACVSPVVGMVIGTLSPVPGQVVPILLAVATGILLRTAILGVRLAASRHEDRRVPRRHVLTAAGVAATVALAISALQWIPGQPNLAEKQVLGRVMARPRTVPTPLRPSPTPFPLRDRRQLRAAFASGALSLAQVFARTDRLTLRTRVAWLLDGHPGYHHDHIADLLHVNGITPDHTVGDLNERQRARLLAKLS
;
A
#
# COMPACT_ATOMS: atom_id res chain seq x y z
N MET A 1 -17.68 -21.13 13.60
CA MET A 1 -18.39 -20.79 12.35
C MET A 1 -18.15 -19.34 11.88
N GLU A 2 -17.14 -18.61 12.36
CA GLU A 2 -16.93 -17.17 12.03
C GLU A 2 -15.97 -16.89 10.86
N ALA A 3 -15.36 -17.91 10.25
CA ALA A 3 -14.44 -17.72 9.11
C ALA A 3 -15.15 -17.42 7.77
N GLY A 4 -16.46 -17.65 7.68
CA GLY A 4 -17.24 -17.48 6.44
C GLY A 4 -17.73 -16.06 6.18
N SER A 5 -17.90 -15.22 7.21
CA SER A 5 -18.45 -13.87 7.04
C SER A 5 -17.42 -12.88 6.47
N SER A 6 -16.15 -12.99 6.89
CA SER A 6 -15.07 -12.09 6.44
C SER A 6 -14.64 -12.31 5.00
N SER A 7 -14.65 -13.56 4.54
CA SER A 7 -14.34 -13.87 3.15
C SER A 7 -15.46 -13.38 2.23
N GLY A 8 -16.72 -13.56 2.64
CA GLY A 8 -17.88 -13.03 1.91
C GLY A 8 -17.83 -11.52 1.71
N VAL A 9 -17.46 -10.75 2.74
CA VAL A 9 -17.36 -9.28 2.63
C VAL A 9 -16.26 -8.85 1.65
N ALA A 10 -15.09 -9.50 1.66
CA ALA A 10 -14.01 -9.20 0.71
C ALA A 10 -14.41 -9.50 -0.74
N TRP A 11 -15.10 -10.62 -0.98
CA TRP A 11 -15.62 -10.96 -2.31
C TRP A 11 -16.68 -9.97 -2.79
N VAL A 12 -17.59 -9.54 -1.92
CA VAL A 12 -18.60 -8.51 -2.23
C VAL A 12 -17.93 -7.18 -2.56
N ALA A 13 -16.92 -6.76 -1.78
CA ALA A 13 -16.16 -5.53 -2.02
C ALA A 13 -15.43 -5.55 -3.37
N VAL A 14 -14.73 -6.65 -3.68
CA VAL A 14 -14.04 -6.83 -4.97
C VAL A 14 -15.02 -6.84 -6.15
N ALA A 15 -16.18 -7.48 -5.99
CA ALA A 15 -17.23 -7.46 -7.00
C ALA A 15 -17.77 -6.03 -7.23
N LEU A 16 -18.04 -5.28 -6.16
CA LEU A 16 -18.43 -3.87 -6.22
C LEU A 16 -17.41 -3.01 -6.96
N VAL A 17 -16.12 -3.16 -6.65
CA VAL A 17 -15.01 -2.46 -7.32
C VAL A 17 -14.93 -2.79 -8.81
N SER A 18 -15.05 -4.08 -9.15
CA SER A 18 -15.01 -4.55 -10.53
C SER A 18 -16.20 -4.03 -11.34
N LEU A 19 -17.41 -4.09 -10.77
CA LEU A 19 -18.63 -3.54 -11.36
C LEU A 19 -18.59 -2.03 -11.49
N SER A 20 -18.03 -1.33 -10.50
CA SER A 20 -17.86 0.13 -10.54
C SER A 20 -16.98 0.56 -11.71
N THR A 21 -15.90 -0.18 -11.95
CA THR A 21 -15.03 0.06 -13.11
C THR A 21 -15.76 -0.13 -14.44
N LEU A 22 -16.51 -1.23 -14.55
CA LEU A 22 -17.36 -1.49 -15.71
C LEU A 22 -18.39 -0.38 -15.91
N GLY A 23 -18.99 0.10 -14.82
CA GLY A 23 -19.92 1.23 -14.81
C GLY A 23 -19.27 2.51 -15.33
N GLY A 24 -18.08 2.84 -14.84
CA GLY A 24 -17.28 3.97 -15.33
C GLY A 24 -16.96 3.85 -16.82
N ALA A 25 -16.49 2.68 -17.25
CA ALA A 25 -16.17 2.42 -18.66
C ALA A 25 -17.42 2.48 -19.57
N TRP A 26 -18.54 1.93 -19.12
CA TRP A 26 -19.81 1.99 -19.83
C TRP A 26 -20.34 3.43 -19.94
N MET A 27 -20.24 4.21 -18.87
CA MET A 27 -20.65 5.60 -18.84
C MET A 27 -19.80 6.46 -19.79
N ALA A 28 -18.48 6.20 -19.86
CA ALA A 28 -17.58 6.83 -20.83
C ALA A 28 -18.05 6.62 -22.28
N ARG A 29 -18.38 5.38 -22.63
CA ARG A 29 -18.83 5.00 -23.97
C ARG A 29 -20.16 5.64 -24.35
N ARG A 30 -21.12 5.63 -23.42
CA ARG A 30 -22.47 6.15 -23.68
C ARG A 30 -22.50 7.67 -23.86
N HIS A 31 -21.60 8.39 -23.21
CA HIS A 31 -21.53 9.86 -23.23
C HIS A 31 -20.28 10.38 -23.93
N SER A 32 -19.93 9.82 -25.09
CA SER A 32 -18.75 10.18 -25.90
C SER A 32 -18.60 11.71 -26.12
N ARG A 33 -19.72 12.45 -26.23
CA ARG A 33 -19.73 13.93 -26.36
C ARG A 33 -19.24 14.71 -25.12
N ARG A 34 -19.15 14.10 -23.93
CA ARG A 34 -18.70 14.75 -22.68
C ARG A 34 -17.46 14.10 -22.07
N VAL A 35 -16.73 13.29 -22.85
CA VAL A 35 -15.55 12.54 -22.37
C VAL A 35 -14.51 13.46 -21.73
N THR A 36 -14.33 14.69 -22.21
CA THR A 36 -13.36 15.63 -21.63
C THR A 36 -13.71 16.08 -20.21
N VAL A 37 -15.00 16.28 -19.91
CA VAL A 37 -15.46 16.65 -18.56
C VAL A 37 -15.27 15.46 -17.61
N TRP A 38 -15.63 14.26 -18.05
CA TRP A 38 -15.42 13.04 -17.28
C TRP A 38 -13.93 12.74 -17.06
N LEU A 39 -13.08 12.99 -18.06
CA LEU A 39 -11.64 12.85 -17.94
C LEU A 39 -11.06 13.85 -16.94
N ALA A 40 -11.51 15.11 -16.96
CA ALA A 40 -11.08 16.12 -15.99
C ALA A 40 -11.48 15.75 -14.56
N ILE A 41 -12.73 15.29 -14.35
CA ILE A 41 -13.22 14.82 -13.05
C ILE A 41 -12.42 13.59 -12.60
N ALA A 42 -12.27 12.58 -13.46
CA ALA A 42 -11.53 11.36 -13.14
C ALA A 42 -10.06 11.66 -12.79
N SER A 43 -9.41 12.53 -13.54
CA SER A 43 -8.01 12.92 -13.28
C SER A 43 -7.86 13.68 -11.97
N ALA A 44 -8.82 14.56 -11.65
CA ALA A 44 -8.83 15.28 -10.38
C ALA A 44 -9.06 14.33 -9.19
N LEU A 45 -9.97 13.34 -9.32
CA LEU A 45 -10.20 12.33 -8.29
C LEU A 45 -8.97 11.44 -8.10
N MET A 46 -8.33 10.98 -9.17
CA MET A 46 -7.08 10.21 -9.12
C MET A 46 -5.96 10.97 -8.41
N LEU A 47 -5.83 12.27 -8.69
CA LEU A 47 -4.85 13.14 -8.04
C LEU A 47 -5.13 13.28 -6.54
N VAL A 48 -6.41 13.50 -6.17
CA VAL A 48 -6.84 13.59 -4.78
C VAL A 48 -6.57 12.28 -4.04
N THR A 49 -6.94 11.12 -4.61
CA THR A 49 -6.69 9.82 -3.98
C THR A 49 -5.20 9.57 -3.79
N ALA A 50 -4.37 9.87 -4.78
CA ALA A 50 -2.91 9.70 -4.66
C ALA A 50 -2.32 10.56 -3.53
N LEU A 51 -2.79 11.79 -3.35
CA LEU A 51 -2.23 12.75 -2.41
C LEU A 51 -2.81 12.68 -0.99
N ILE A 52 -4.09 12.35 -0.84
CA ILE A 52 -4.79 12.37 0.46
C ILE A 52 -4.86 10.97 1.08
N ASP A 53 -4.85 9.91 0.26
CA ASP A 53 -5.03 8.54 0.73
C ASP A 53 -3.69 7.77 0.69
N LEU A 54 -3.15 7.53 -0.51
CA LEU A 54 -1.98 6.65 -0.65
C LEU A 54 -0.68 7.27 -0.13
N LEU A 55 -0.45 8.56 -0.38
CA LEU A 55 0.80 9.20 0.04
C LEU A 55 0.93 9.27 1.58
N PRO A 56 -0.10 9.69 2.34
CA PRO A 56 -0.06 9.66 3.80
C PRO A 56 0.06 8.24 4.35
N ASP A 57 -0.59 7.25 3.73
CA ASP A 57 -0.50 5.85 4.14
C ASP A 57 0.91 5.28 3.92
N ALA A 58 1.49 5.52 2.74
CA ALA A 58 2.87 5.11 2.43
C ALA A 58 3.87 5.73 3.42
N TRP A 59 3.66 6.99 3.81
CA TRP A 59 4.49 7.67 4.80
C TRP A 59 4.37 7.01 6.18
N ARG A 60 3.13 6.84 6.67
CA ARG A 60 2.87 6.25 8.00
C ARG A 60 3.44 4.84 8.10
N GLU A 61 3.16 4.00 7.10
CA GLU A 61 3.70 2.64 7.04
C GLU A 61 5.23 2.60 6.92
N SER A 62 5.84 3.54 6.19
CA SER A 62 7.31 3.61 6.08
C SER A 62 7.94 3.92 7.44
N VAL A 63 7.39 4.88 8.18
CA VAL A 63 7.85 5.25 9.52
C VAL A 63 7.66 4.09 10.50
N GLU A 64 6.48 3.48 10.51
CA GLU A 64 6.14 2.38 11.42
C GLU A 64 7.02 1.14 11.18
N LYS A 65 7.27 0.80 9.92
CA LYS A 65 8.02 -0.41 9.56
C LYS A 65 9.52 -0.16 9.37
N GLY A 66 9.98 1.05 9.66
CA GLY A 66 11.38 1.46 9.60
C GLY A 66 11.98 1.46 8.19
N VAL A 67 11.14 1.64 7.17
CA VAL A 67 11.58 1.83 5.78
C VAL A 67 12.07 3.28 5.63
N PRO A 68 13.29 3.51 5.11
CA PRO A 68 13.81 4.85 5.02
C PRO A 68 13.01 5.69 4.00
N LEU A 69 12.73 6.95 4.36
CA LEU A 69 11.88 7.85 3.54
C LEU A 69 12.44 8.14 2.14
N TRP A 70 13.78 8.06 1.97
CA TRP A 70 14.37 8.17 0.64
C TRP A 70 13.96 7.00 -0.27
N ALA A 71 13.78 5.79 0.28
CA ALA A 71 13.34 4.62 -0.49
C ALA A 71 11.87 4.78 -0.91
N MET A 72 11.04 5.38 -0.06
CA MET A 72 9.68 5.79 -0.42
C MET A 72 9.70 6.81 -1.56
N GLY A 73 10.52 7.86 -1.46
CA GLY A 73 10.68 8.87 -2.51
C GLY A 73 11.17 8.28 -3.85
N VAL A 74 12.17 7.39 -3.81
CA VAL A 74 12.66 6.65 -4.99
C VAL A 74 11.55 5.79 -5.58
N SER A 75 10.75 5.12 -4.75
CA SER A 75 9.64 4.26 -5.19
C SER A 75 8.55 5.07 -5.91
N ILE A 76 8.19 6.24 -5.37
CA ILE A 76 7.29 7.20 -6.05
C ILE A 76 7.89 7.62 -7.40
N ALA A 77 9.17 7.99 -7.41
CA ALA A 77 9.85 8.39 -8.64
C ALA A 77 9.89 7.27 -9.68
N VAL A 78 10.15 6.02 -9.27
CA VAL A 78 10.15 4.84 -10.14
C VAL A 78 8.77 4.63 -10.74
N GLY A 79 7.71 4.63 -9.94
CA GLY A 79 6.33 4.50 -10.43
C GLY A 79 5.98 5.59 -11.45
N PHE A 80 6.35 6.84 -11.14
CA PHE A 80 6.13 7.98 -12.03
C PHE A 80 6.92 7.88 -13.34
N VAL A 81 8.20 7.51 -13.28
CA VAL A 81 9.10 7.39 -14.44
C VAL A 81 8.69 6.22 -15.32
N VAL A 82 8.27 5.08 -14.76
CA VAL A 82 7.76 3.93 -15.52
C VAL A 82 6.60 4.36 -16.41
N VAL A 83 5.57 4.99 -15.84
CA VAL A 83 4.44 5.51 -16.62
C VAL A 83 4.91 6.57 -17.62
N THR A 84 5.83 7.44 -17.23
CA THR A 84 6.38 8.47 -18.13
C THR A 84 7.12 7.85 -19.32
N TYR A 85 7.92 6.81 -19.11
CA TYR A 85 8.67 6.14 -20.17
C TYR A 85 7.73 5.44 -21.16
N PHE A 86 6.70 4.76 -20.66
CA PHE A 86 5.67 4.13 -21.49
C PHE A 86 4.72 5.12 -22.16
N THR A 87 4.68 6.39 -21.75
CA THR A 87 3.83 7.42 -22.39
C THR A 87 4.62 8.40 -23.28
N ARG A 88 5.93 8.55 -23.05
CA ARG A 88 6.79 9.49 -23.80
C ARG A 88 7.04 9.06 -25.25
N LYS A 89 7.01 7.76 -25.55
CA LYS A 89 7.17 7.25 -26.93
C LYS A 89 6.01 7.65 -27.85
N GLU A 90 4.88 8.08 -27.31
CA GLU A 90 3.73 8.55 -28.09
C GLU A 90 3.95 9.96 -28.70
N HIS A 91 4.60 10.89 -27.98
CA HIS A 91 4.80 12.25 -28.50
C HIS A 91 5.84 12.34 -29.63
N ALA A 92 6.79 11.41 -29.70
CA ALA A 92 7.78 11.38 -30.78
C ALA A 92 7.20 10.94 -32.13
N GLN A 93 6.02 10.31 -32.15
CA GLN A 93 5.43 9.75 -33.38
C GLN A 93 4.29 10.60 -33.96
N VAL A 94 3.78 11.59 -33.21
CA VAL A 94 2.68 12.48 -33.65
C VAL A 94 3.19 13.79 -34.28
N SER A 95 4.49 14.08 -34.21
CA SER A 95 5.10 15.27 -34.82
C SER A 95 5.98 14.92 -36.01
N GLY A 96 5.35 14.73 -37.17
CA GLY A 96 6.04 14.72 -38.46
C GLY A 96 5.19 15.43 -39.52
N PRO A 97 5.57 16.64 -39.98
CA PRO A 97 4.83 17.33 -41.02
C PRO A 97 5.19 16.75 -42.39
N GLY A 98 4.15 16.43 -43.18
CA GLY A 98 4.18 16.44 -44.64
C GLY A 98 5.03 15.36 -45.33
N ALA A 99 4.39 14.29 -45.79
CA ALA A 99 4.72 13.68 -47.08
C ALA A 99 3.55 12.82 -47.55
N ARG A 100 2.92 13.25 -48.65
CA ARG A 100 2.20 12.33 -49.56
C ARG A 100 3.17 11.19 -49.95
N HIS A 101 2.60 10.04 -50.33
CA HIS A 101 3.20 8.80 -50.89
C HIS A 101 3.01 7.54 -50.01
N ALA A 102 2.33 6.54 -50.58
CA ALA A 102 2.27 5.13 -50.14
C ALA A 102 3.45 4.37 -50.80
N PRO A 103 4.08 3.39 -50.12
CA PRO A 103 3.49 2.08 -49.77
C PRO A 103 3.77 1.69 -48.30
N GLY A 104 2.94 0.99 -47.53
CA GLY A 104 1.88 0.02 -47.82
C GLY A 104 2.23 -1.30 -47.11
N LEU A 105 1.65 -1.56 -45.93
CA LEU A 105 1.77 -2.78 -45.09
C LEU A 105 2.90 -2.85 -44.04
N HIS A 106 4.20 -2.83 -44.39
CA HIS A 106 5.27 -3.05 -43.39
C HIS A 106 5.42 -1.93 -42.35
N ARG A 107 5.22 -0.68 -42.77
CA ARG A 107 5.21 0.48 -41.87
C ARG A 107 3.99 0.45 -40.94
N ARG A 108 2.81 0.00 -41.42
CA ARG A 108 1.63 -0.17 -40.57
C ARG A 108 1.83 -1.26 -39.54
N VAL A 109 2.44 -2.40 -39.87
CA VAL A 109 2.70 -3.46 -38.87
C VAL A 109 3.73 -3.00 -37.84
N ARG A 110 4.75 -2.22 -38.23
CA ARG A 110 5.76 -1.68 -37.30
C ARG A 110 5.24 -0.48 -36.48
N GLU A 111 4.37 0.35 -37.04
CA GLU A 111 3.65 1.42 -36.34
C GLU A 111 2.58 0.85 -35.42
N TRP A 112 1.89 -0.22 -35.81
CA TRP A 112 0.96 -0.96 -34.96
C TRP A 112 1.70 -1.72 -33.86
N ALA A 113 2.82 -2.35 -34.15
CA ALA A 113 3.65 -3.00 -33.12
C ALA A 113 4.27 -1.95 -32.18
N GLY A 114 4.70 -0.80 -32.69
CA GLY A 114 5.22 0.32 -31.89
C GLY A 114 4.16 1.00 -31.02
N ALA A 115 2.97 1.25 -31.57
CA ALA A 115 1.85 1.87 -30.85
C ALA A 115 1.11 0.90 -29.91
N ALA A 116 1.02 -0.39 -30.27
CA ALA A 116 0.41 -1.43 -29.45
C ALA A 116 1.33 -1.95 -28.34
N LEU A 117 2.65 -1.82 -28.44
CA LEU A 117 3.57 -2.24 -27.37
C LEU A 117 3.98 -1.11 -26.42
N PHE A 118 3.88 0.17 -26.83
CA PHE A 118 4.52 1.27 -26.08
C PHE A 118 3.66 2.51 -25.81
N GLY A 119 2.32 2.39 -25.80
CA GLY A 119 1.44 3.54 -25.48
C GLY A 119 0.22 3.19 -24.62
N GLY A 120 -0.74 2.47 -25.21
CA GLY A 120 -1.93 2.01 -24.49
C GLY A 120 -1.68 0.77 -23.62
N LEU A 121 -0.78 -0.13 -24.03
CA LEU A 121 -0.51 -1.38 -23.30
C LEU A 121 0.31 -1.15 -22.03
N GLY A 122 1.29 -0.23 -22.05
CA GLY A 122 2.07 0.12 -20.86
C GLY A 122 1.22 0.81 -19.79
N THR A 123 0.35 1.74 -20.21
CA THR A 123 -0.61 2.39 -19.31
C THR A 123 -1.65 1.38 -18.78
N ALA A 124 -2.19 0.50 -19.64
CA ALA A 124 -3.11 -0.55 -19.22
C ALA A 124 -2.43 -1.57 -18.28
N ALA A 125 -1.17 -1.94 -18.53
CA ALA A 125 -0.40 -2.82 -17.66
C ALA A 125 -0.14 -2.16 -16.29
N ALA A 126 0.25 -0.89 -16.26
CA ALA A 126 0.43 -0.14 -15.02
C ALA A 126 -0.88 -0.04 -14.20
N LEU A 127 -2.01 0.26 -14.86
CA LEU A 127 -3.33 0.30 -14.22
C LEU A 127 -3.78 -1.09 -13.74
N THR A 128 -3.46 -2.14 -14.49
CA THR A 128 -3.76 -3.53 -14.10
C THR A 128 -2.97 -3.93 -12.86
N VAL A 129 -1.69 -3.60 -12.80
CA VAL A 129 -0.84 -3.86 -11.63
C VAL A 129 -1.33 -3.06 -10.42
N HIS A 130 -1.65 -1.78 -10.62
CA HIS A 130 -2.21 -0.92 -9.57
C HIS A 130 -3.49 -1.53 -8.96
N ARG A 131 -4.43 -1.95 -9.81
CA ARG A 131 -5.69 -2.57 -9.37
C ARG A 131 -5.53 -3.93 -8.73
N ALA A 132 -4.52 -4.71 -9.13
CA ALA A 132 -4.16 -5.91 -8.39
C ALA A 132 -3.65 -5.60 -6.98
N ILE A 133 -2.91 -4.50 -6.79
CA ILE A 133 -2.50 -4.06 -5.46
C ILE A 133 -3.73 -3.65 -4.63
N GLU A 134 -4.70 -2.92 -5.20
CA GLU A 134 -5.96 -2.58 -4.51
C GLU A 134 -6.79 -3.83 -4.15
N GLY A 135 -6.82 -4.83 -5.03
CA GLY A 135 -7.44 -6.11 -4.71
C GLY A 135 -6.79 -6.78 -3.50
N ALA A 136 -5.46 -6.75 -3.44
CA ALA A 136 -4.71 -7.29 -2.31
C ALA A 136 -4.97 -6.53 -1.01
N THR A 137 -5.16 -5.19 -1.06
CA THR A 137 -5.51 -4.41 0.15
C THR A 137 -6.92 -4.71 0.64
N LEU A 138 -7.89 -4.95 -0.25
CA LEU A 138 -9.24 -5.38 0.13
C LEU A 138 -9.27 -6.74 0.86
N ALA A 139 -8.31 -7.63 0.58
CA ALA A 139 -8.15 -8.86 1.35
C ALA A 139 -7.74 -8.60 2.81
N LEU A 140 -7.02 -7.50 3.04
CA LEU A 140 -6.43 -7.14 4.34
C LEU A 140 -7.35 -6.22 5.15
N SER A 141 -8.14 -5.35 4.50
CA SER A 141 -9.03 -4.41 5.16
C SER A 141 -10.25 -4.07 4.30
N ALA A 142 -11.42 -4.60 4.68
CA ALA A 142 -12.70 -4.35 4.02
C ALA A 142 -13.63 -3.47 4.88
N SER A 143 -13.12 -2.33 5.34
CA SER A 143 -13.97 -1.32 6.00
C SER A 143 -14.95 -0.73 4.99
N ALA A 144 -16.21 -0.53 5.38
CA ALA A 144 -17.23 0.05 4.52
C ALA A 144 -16.80 1.40 3.91
N VAL A 145 -16.07 2.19 4.69
CA VAL A 145 -15.46 3.47 4.28
C VAL A 145 -14.49 3.27 3.10
N VAL A 146 -13.56 2.33 3.25
CA VAL A 146 -12.53 2.01 2.24
C VAL A 146 -13.19 1.45 0.98
N VAL A 147 -14.19 0.58 1.13
CA VAL A 147 -14.93 0.02 0.00
C VAL A 147 -15.66 1.11 -0.79
N ILE A 148 -16.31 2.06 -0.12
CA ILE A 148 -16.98 3.19 -0.80
C ILE A 148 -15.96 4.06 -1.54
N ALA A 149 -14.84 4.39 -0.90
CA ALA A 149 -13.77 5.16 -1.52
C ALA A 149 -13.21 4.46 -2.77
N LEU A 150 -12.90 3.16 -2.67
CA LEU A 150 -12.42 2.34 -3.77
C LEU A 150 -13.44 2.20 -4.90
N VAL A 151 -14.74 2.13 -4.59
CA VAL A 151 -15.80 2.12 -5.61
C VAL A 151 -15.79 3.42 -6.41
N VAL A 152 -15.73 4.58 -5.76
CA VAL A 152 -15.67 5.89 -6.44
C VAL A 152 -14.38 6.04 -7.24
N HIS A 153 -13.26 5.59 -6.67
CA HIS A 153 -11.96 5.56 -7.33
C HIS A 153 -11.99 4.70 -8.60
N SER A 154 -12.49 3.46 -8.49
CA SER A 154 -12.58 2.49 -9.58
C SER A 154 -13.47 2.94 -10.74
N ALA A 155 -14.58 3.64 -10.44
CA ALA A 155 -15.40 4.24 -11.48
C ALA A 155 -14.63 5.29 -12.29
N SER A 156 -13.84 6.11 -11.59
CA SER A 156 -13.00 7.16 -12.19
C SER A 156 -11.89 6.57 -13.06
N GLU A 157 -11.26 5.49 -12.60
CA GLU A 157 -10.29 4.73 -13.39
C GLU A 157 -10.89 4.10 -14.64
N GLY A 158 -12.09 3.52 -14.54
CA GLY A 158 -12.80 2.96 -15.69
C GLY A 158 -13.10 4.00 -16.77
N LEU A 159 -13.49 5.22 -16.35
CA LEU A 159 -13.67 6.37 -17.25
C LEU A 159 -12.33 6.77 -17.93
N ALA A 160 -11.27 6.90 -17.14
CA ALA A 160 -9.95 7.29 -17.63
C ALA A 160 -9.37 6.25 -18.60
N MET A 161 -9.53 4.96 -18.30
CA MET A 161 -9.05 3.86 -19.12
C MET A 161 -9.74 3.84 -20.50
N VAL A 162 -11.06 4.04 -20.56
CA VAL A 162 -11.76 4.16 -21.86
C VAL A 162 -11.24 5.36 -22.64
N ALA A 163 -11.10 6.52 -21.99
CA ALA A 163 -10.62 7.73 -22.67
C ALA A 163 -9.21 7.54 -23.24
N LEU A 164 -8.30 6.94 -22.46
CA LEU A 164 -6.92 6.70 -22.88
C LEU A 164 -6.83 5.61 -23.97
N LEU A 165 -7.61 4.53 -23.86
CA LEU A 165 -7.61 3.45 -24.87
C LEU A 165 -8.22 3.88 -26.20
N ASP A 166 -9.29 4.66 -26.14
CA ASP A 166 -9.92 5.27 -27.32
C ASP A 166 -8.93 6.21 -28.04
N MET A 167 -8.18 7.01 -27.27
CA MET A 167 -7.10 7.85 -27.82
C MET A 167 -5.94 7.05 -28.41
N ALA A 168 -5.56 5.93 -27.78
CA ALA A 168 -4.49 5.06 -28.26
C ALA A 168 -4.92 4.12 -29.42
N GLY A 169 -6.19 4.14 -29.83
CA GLY A 169 -6.75 3.25 -30.84
C GLY A 169 -6.68 1.77 -30.47
N GLN A 170 -6.59 1.45 -29.17
CA GLN A 170 -6.42 0.09 -28.68
C GLN A 170 -7.76 -0.63 -28.47
N ARG A 171 -7.72 -1.97 -28.46
CA ARG A 171 -8.92 -2.78 -28.24
C ARG A 171 -9.38 -2.66 -26.78
N LEU A 172 -10.47 -1.92 -26.58
CA LEU A 172 -11.04 -1.66 -25.25
C LEU A 172 -11.43 -2.94 -24.50
N ALA A 173 -12.14 -3.86 -25.17
CA ALA A 173 -12.74 -5.03 -24.53
C ALA A 173 -11.74 -5.94 -23.78
N PRO A 174 -10.62 -6.41 -24.38
CA PRO A 174 -9.68 -7.27 -23.67
C PRO A 174 -8.96 -6.55 -22.52
N LEU A 175 -8.60 -5.28 -22.70
CA LEU A 175 -7.88 -4.52 -21.67
C LEU A 175 -8.78 -4.14 -20.50
N LEU A 176 -10.05 -3.81 -20.77
CA LEU A 176 -11.05 -3.62 -19.73
C LEU A 176 -11.34 -4.92 -18.97
N ALA A 177 -11.40 -6.06 -19.66
CA ALA A 177 -11.59 -7.36 -19.01
C ALA A 177 -10.42 -7.70 -18.06
N VAL A 178 -9.18 -7.53 -18.54
CA VAL A 178 -7.97 -7.70 -17.70
C VAL A 178 -8.02 -6.77 -16.49
N ALA A 179 -8.37 -5.51 -16.70
CA ALA A 179 -8.44 -4.55 -15.62
C ALA A 179 -9.54 -4.92 -14.61
N CYS A 180 -10.73 -5.37 -15.04
CA CYS A 180 -11.80 -5.84 -14.16
C CYS A 180 -11.47 -7.13 -13.39
N VAL A 181 -10.66 -8.02 -13.96
CA VAL A 181 -10.24 -9.26 -13.29
C VAL A 181 -9.08 -9.00 -12.32
N SER A 182 -8.27 -7.96 -12.53
CA SER A 182 -7.07 -7.70 -11.74
C SER A 182 -7.29 -7.52 -10.22
N PRO A 183 -8.36 -6.88 -9.69
CA PRO A 183 -8.60 -6.82 -8.26
C PRO A 183 -8.94 -8.20 -7.67
N VAL A 184 -9.60 -9.08 -8.42
CA VAL A 184 -9.86 -10.46 -8.00
C VAL A 184 -8.55 -11.21 -7.86
N VAL A 185 -7.67 -11.10 -8.85
CA VAL A 185 -6.33 -11.70 -8.83
C VAL A 185 -5.52 -11.15 -7.65
N GLY A 186 -5.56 -9.83 -7.45
CA GLY A 186 -4.95 -9.15 -6.32
C GLY A 186 -5.40 -9.70 -4.97
N MET A 187 -6.71 -9.81 -4.76
CA MET A 187 -7.32 -10.33 -3.54
C MET A 187 -6.91 -11.80 -3.29
N VAL A 188 -6.93 -12.63 -4.33
CA VAL A 188 -6.48 -14.02 -4.22
C VAL A 188 -4.99 -14.10 -3.87
N ILE A 189 -4.14 -13.31 -4.51
CA ILE A 189 -2.70 -13.26 -4.17
C ILE A 189 -2.50 -12.78 -2.73
N GLY A 190 -3.21 -11.72 -2.31
CA GLY A 190 -3.11 -11.16 -0.96
C GLY A 190 -3.59 -12.12 0.13
N THR A 191 -4.54 -13.02 -0.17
CA THR A 191 -4.98 -14.07 0.76
C THR A 191 -4.03 -15.26 0.82
N LEU A 192 -3.34 -15.58 -0.28
CA LEU A 192 -2.43 -16.74 -0.38
C LEU A 192 -0.99 -16.43 0.04
N SER A 193 -0.53 -15.19 -0.17
CA SER A 193 0.84 -14.74 0.12
C SER A 193 0.79 -13.45 0.96
N PRO A 194 0.99 -13.55 2.29
CA PRO A 194 1.14 -12.37 3.13
C PRO A 194 2.36 -11.59 2.66
N VAL A 195 2.14 -10.41 2.09
CA VAL A 195 3.21 -9.55 1.59
C VAL A 195 4.10 -9.13 2.77
N PRO A 196 5.44 -9.20 2.64
CA PRO A 196 6.32 -8.81 3.74
C PRO A 196 6.02 -7.38 4.16
N GLY A 197 5.98 -7.12 5.48
CA GLY A 197 5.55 -5.82 6.00
C GLY A 197 6.28 -4.63 5.36
N GLN A 198 7.58 -4.77 5.09
CA GLN A 198 8.44 -3.73 4.50
C GLN A 198 8.16 -3.46 3.02
N VAL A 199 7.49 -4.37 2.31
CA VAL A 199 7.18 -4.24 0.87
C VAL A 199 5.90 -3.43 0.65
N VAL A 200 4.96 -3.48 1.60
CA VAL A 200 3.70 -2.72 1.54
C VAL A 200 3.92 -1.20 1.35
N PRO A 201 4.74 -0.49 2.16
CA PRO A 201 4.96 0.95 1.95
C PRO A 201 5.64 1.26 0.62
N ILE A 202 6.50 0.36 0.14
CA ILE A 202 7.16 0.48 -1.17
C ILE A 202 6.12 0.36 -2.29
N LEU A 203 5.23 -0.63 -2.22
CA LEU A 203 4.16 -0.80 -3.20
C LEU A 203 3.18 0.38 -3.21
N LEU A 204 2.80 0.89 -2.04
CA LEU A 204 1.96 2.09 -1.93
C LEU A 204 2.66 3.31 -2.54
N ALA A 205 3.95 3.50 -2.25
CA ALA A 205 4.76 4.57 -2.83
C ALA A 205 4.86 4.47 -4.36
N VAL A 206 5.10 3.28 -4.92
CA VAL A 206 5.08 3.05 -6.37
C VAL A 206 3.70 3.38 -6.96
N ALA A 207 2.62 2.91 -6.32
CA ALA A 207 1.25 3.19 -6.73
C ALA A 207 0.94 4.69 -6.74
N THR A 208 1.35 5.44 -5.70
CA THR A 208 1.25 6.91 -5.66
C THR A 208 1.93 7.55 -6.87
N GLY A 209 3.15 7.12 -7.21
CA GLY A 209 3.88 7.63 -8.38
C GLY A 209 3.18 7.37 -9.71
N ILE A 210 2.62 6.17 -9.87
CA ILE A 210 1.83 5.77 -11.05
C ILE A 210 0.58 6.65 -11.16
N LEU A 211 -0.22 6.75 -10.10
CA LEU A 211 -1.45 7.54 -10.06
C LEU A 211 -1.21 9.02 -10.30
N LEU A 212 -0.14 9.57 -9.73
CA LEU A 212 0.24 10.96 -9.93
C LEU A 212 0.53 11.24 -11.41
N ARG A 213 1.27 10.34 -12.08
CA ARG A 213 1.59 10.51 -13.50
C ARG A 213 0.36 10.38 -14.38
N THR A 214 -0.50 9.38 -14.14
CA THR A 214 -1.74 9.16 -14.92
C THR A 214 -2.72 10.32 -14.73
N ALA A 215 -2.85 10.85 -13.51
CA ALA A 215 -3.65 12.02 -13.23
C ALA A 215 -3.15 13.27 -13.98
N ILE A 216 -1.84 13.55 -13.94
CA ILE A 216 -1.25 14.68 -14.69
C ILE A 216 -1.48 14.53 -16.20
N LEU A 217 -1.33 13.32 -16.74
CA LEU A 217 -1.62 13.05 -18.15
C LEU A 217 -3.09 13.32 -18.47
N GLY A 218 -4.01 12.80 -17.67
CA GLY A 218 -5.44 13.02 -17.88
C GLY A 218 -5.85 14.50 -17.80
N VAL A 219 -5.28 15.27 -16.87
CA VAL A 219 -5.48 16.74 -16.81
C VAL A 219 -4.94 17.42 -18.07
N ARG A 220 -3.72 17.07 -18.52
CA ARG A 220 -3.13 17.66 -19.73
C ARG A 220 -3.93 17.33 -20.99
N LEU A 221 -4.42 16.10 -21.11
CA LEU A 221 -5.24 15.66 -22.24
C LEU A 221 -6.62 16.33 -22.23
N ALA A 222 -7.20 16.51 -21.03
CA ALA A 222 -8.42 17.29 -20.88
C ALA A 222 -8.21 18.77 -21.28
N ALA A 223 -7.04 19.34 -21.01
CA ALA A 223 -6.69 20.70 -21.41
C ALA A 223 -6.42 20.83 -22.93
N SER A 224 -5.68 19.90 -23.54
CA SER A 224 -5.23 20.00 -24.94
C SER A 224 -6.35 19.80 -25.97
N ARG A 225 -7.37 18.97 -25.69
CA ARG A 225 -8.57 18.86 -26.57
C ARG A 225 -9.42 20.14 -26.62
N HIS A 226 -9.08 21.14 -25.82
CA HIS A 226 -9.79 22.41 -25.74
C HIS A 226 -8.98 23.61 -26.27
N GLU A 227 -7.75 23.43 -26.78
CA GLU A 227 -7.07 24.52 -27.49
C GLU A 227 -7.81 24.95 -28.76
N ASP A 228 -8.58 24.05 -29.39
CA ASP A 228 -9.52 24.40 -30.47
C ASP A 228 -10.83 25.05 -29.97
N ARG A 229 -11.14 25.01 -28.67
CA ARG A 229 -12.36 25.62 -28.08
C ARG A 229 -12.21 25.80 -26.56
N ARG A 230 -11.85 27.03 -26.13
CA ARG A 230 -11.62 27.46 -24.73
C ARG A 230 -12.46 26.69 -23.72
N VAL A 231 -11.81 26.05 -22.74
CA VAL A 231 -12.49 25.40 -21.60
C VAL A 231 -13.32 26.47 -20.88
N PRO A 232 -14.65 26.34 -20.78
CA PRO A 232 -15.41 27.25 -19.93
C PRO A 232 -14.95 26.98 -18.49
N ARG A 233 -14.47 28.02 -17.79
CA ARG A 233 -14.07 27.99 -16.36
C ARG A 233 -14.99 27.12 -15.48
N ARG A 234 -16.27 27.08 -15.84
CA ARG A 234 -17.33 26.26 -15.22
C ARG A 234 -16.98 24.76 -15.12
N HIS A 235 -16.31 24.16 -16.10
CA HIS A 235 -16.00 22.72 -16.07
C HIS A 235 -14.81 22.38 -15.16
N VAL A 236 -13.81 23.26 -15.11
CA VAL A 236 -12.70 23.16 -14.16
C VAL A 236 -13.22 23.39 -12.75
N LEU A 237 -14.11 24.37 -12.55
CA LEU A 237 -14.81 24.60 -11.29
C LEU A 237 -15.67 23.40 -10.85
N THR A 238 -16.39 22.74 -11.77
CA THR A 238 -17.15 21.53 -11.41
C THR A 238 -16.24 20.35 -11.07
N ALA A 239 -15.12 20.16 -11.79
CA ALA A 239 -14.18 19.09 -11.49
C ALA A 239 -13.46 19.33 -10.15
N ALA A 240 -13.02 20.57 -9.90
CA ALA A 240 -12.45 20.99 -8.63
C ALA A 240 -13.48 20.89 -7.49
N GLY A 241 -14.74 21.26 -7.74
CA GLY A 241 -15.82 21.12 -6.77
C GLY A 241 -16.10 19.66 -6.41
N VAL A 242 -16.25 18.78 -7.39
CA VAL A 242 -16.43 17.34 -7.15
C VAL A 242 -15.21 16.76 -6.40
N ALA A 243 -14.00 17.06 -6.85
CA ALA A 243 -12.78 16.61 -6.19
C ALA A 243 -12.68 17.13 -4.75
N ALA A 244 -13.03 18.39 -4.49
CA ALA A 244 -13.05 18.98 -3.16
C ALA A 244 -14.14 18.35 -2.27
N THR A 245 -15.33 18.08 -2.81
CA THR A 245 -16.39 17.40 -2.04
C THR A 245 -16.00 15.97 -1.68
N VAL A 246 -15.36 15.24 -2.60
CA VAL A 246 -14.87 13.89 -2.32
C VAL A 246 -13.69 13.93 -1.36
N ALA A 247 -12.75 14.86 -1.51
CA ALA A 247 -11.66 15.07 -0.56
C ALA A 247 -12.19 15.40 0.84
N LEU A 248 -13.18 16.29 0.95
CA LEU A 248 -13.85 16.62 2.21
C LEU A 248 -14.60 15.42 2.78
N ALA A 249 -15.29 14.64 1.95
CA ALA A 249 -15.99 13.44 2.40
C ALA A 249 -15.00 12.39 2.92
N ILE A 250 -13.90 12.12 2.20
CA ILE A 250 -12.83 11.21 2.64
C ILE A 250 -12.20 11.71 3.94
N SER A 251 -11.85 13.00 4.00
CA SER A 251 -11.23 13.61 5.19
C SER A 251 -12.18 13.57 6.39
N ALA A 252 -13.47 13.88 6.20
CA ALA A 252 -14.47 13.83 7.26
C ALA A 252 -14.68 12.40 7.75
N LEU A 253 -14.65 11.41 6.86
CA LEU A 253 -14.81 10.01 7.17
C LEU A 253 -13.58 9.45 7.91
N GLN A 254 -12.38 9.98 7.63
CA GLN A 254 -11.15 9.71 8.38
C GLN A 254 -11.08 10.44 9.74
N TRP A 255 -11.77 11.59 9.90
CA TRP A 255 -11.72 12.40 11.12
C TRP A 255 -12.72 11.96 12.19
N ILE A 256 -13.75 11.15 11.91
CA ILE A 256 -14.81 10.80 12.89
C ILE A 256 -14.19 10.32 14.23
N PRO A 257 -14.21 11.15 15.30
CA PRO A 257 -13.58 10.81 16.55
C PRO A 257 -14.54 9.92 17.32
N GLY A 258 -14.29 8.61 17.32
CA GLY A 258 -15.13 7.68 18.09
C GLY A 258 -15.11 6.21 17.66
N GLN A 259 -14.51 5.85 16.53
CA GLN A 259 -14.24 4.43 16.26
C GLN A 259 -12.78 4.12 16.60
N PRO A 260 -12.48 3.42 17.71
CA PRO A 260 -11.17 2.79 17.82
C PRO A 260 -11.03 1.86 16.62
N ASN A 261 -10.00 2.04 15.79
CA ASN A 261 -9.74 1.25 14.58
C ASN A 261 -9.96 -0.26 14.84
N LEU A 262 -11.16 -0.75 14.57
CA LEU A 262 -11.49 -2.17 14.68
C LEU A 262 -10.73 -2.98 13.62
N ALA A 263 -10.33 -2.32 12.52
CA ALA A 263 -9.43 -2.85 11.51
C ALA A 263 -8.01 -3.08 12.07
N GLU A 264 -7.49 -2.20 12.92
CA GLU A 264 -6.18 -2.37 13.56
C GLU A 264 -6.18 -3.54 14.55
N LYS A 265 -7.29 -3.74 15.28
CA LYS A 265 -7.47 -4.91 16.16
C LYS A 265 -7.77 -6.22 15.41
N GLN A 266 -8.45 -6.18 14.26
CA GLN A 266 -8.75 -7.38 13.47
C GLN A 266 -7.59 -7.83 12.58
N VAL A 267 -6.77 -6.91 12.07
CA VAL A 267 -5.53 -7.23 11.34
C VAL A 267 -4.49 -7.80 12.30
N LEU A 268 -4.33 -7.25 13.52
CA LEU A 268 -3.53 -7.90 14.57
C LEU A 268 -4.12 -9.26 15.00
N GLY A 269 -5.44 -9.40 15.04
CA GLY A 269 -6.11 -10.62 15.48
C GLY A 269 -6.09 -11.78 14.47
N ARG A 270 -6.08 -11.50 13.15
CA ARG A 270 -6.12 -12.55 12.12
C ARG A 270 -4.77 -12.93 11.53
N VAL A 271 -3.77 -12.05 11.57
CA VAL A 271 -2.38 -12.44 11.24
C VAL A 271 -1.83 -13.45 12.26
N MET A 272 -2.42 -13.53 13.47
CA MET A 272 -2.10 -14.55 14.48
C MET A 272 -2.91 -15.85 14.39
N ALA A 273 -3.86 -16.00 13.45
CA ALA A 273 -4.81 -17.11 13.46
C ALA A 273 -4.72 -18.03 12.22
N ARG A 274 -3.57 -18.68 12.02
CA ARG A 274 -3.53 -20.04 11.46
C ARG A 274 -2.45 -20.85 12.20
N PRO A 275 -2.77 -22.06 12.69
CA PRO A 275 -1.94 -22.74 13.67
C PRO A 275 -0.68 -23.28 13.00
N ARG A 276 0.44 -22.58 13.17
CA ARG A 276 1.70 -23.27 13.38
C ARG A 276 1.72 -23.65 14.86
N THR A 277 1.97 -24.92 15.14
CA THR A 277 2.41 -25.40 16.44
C THR A 277 3.74 -24.73 16.79
N VAL A 278 3.66 -23.48 17.23
CA VAL A 278 4.68 -22.76 17.96
C VAL A 278 4.09 -22.65 19.36
N PRO A 279 4.84 -22.99 20.43
CA PRO A 279 4.34 -22.83 21.78
C PRO A 279 3.87 -21.38 21.96
N THR A 280 2.60 -21.27 22.32
CA THR A 280 1.84 -20.03 22.51
C THR A 280 2.69 -18.99 23.24
N PRO A 281 2.83 -17.74 22.74
CA PRO A 281 3.30 -16.66 23.60
C PRO A 281 2.22 -16.49 24.67
N LEU A 282 2.54 -16.92 25.88
CA LEU A 282 1.75 -16.68 27.07
C LEU A 282 1.31 -15.21 27.04
N ARG A 283 0.00 -14.96 27.15
CA ARG A 283 -0.51 -13.69 27.70
C ARG A 283 0.46 -13.26 28.81
N PRO A 284 0.78 -11.96 28.99
CA PRO A 284 1.43 -11.54 30.22
C PRO A 284 0.51 -12.00 31.35
N SER A 285 0.88 -13.13 31.95
CA SER A 285 0.29 -13.59 33.18
C SER A 285 0.50 -12.41 34.12
N PRO A 286 -0.53 -11.95 34.85
CA PRO A 286 -0.33 -10.94 35.88
C PRO A 286 0.87 -11.40 36.69
N THR A 287 1.95 -10.61 36.65
CA THR A 287 3.23 -11.00 37.24
C THR A 287 2.92 -11.38 38.69
N PRO A 288 3.17 -12.63 39.09
CA PRO A 288 2.45 -13.20 40.22
C PRO A 288 2.81 -12.51 41.54
N PHE A 289 3.94 -11.78 41.60
CA PHE A 289 4.35 -11.05 42.80
C PHE A 289 5.11 -9.74 42.46
N PRO A 290 4.95 -8.67 43.25
CA PRO A 290 5.77 -7.47 43.14
C PRO A 290 7.22 -7.78 43.55
N LEU A 291 8.16 -7.59 42.62
CA LEU A 291 9.60 -7.71 42.89
C LEU A 291 10.06 -6.47 43.67
N ARG A 292 10.69 -6.68 44.83
CA ARG A 292 11.11 -5.59 45.72
C ARG A 292 12.54 -5.12 45.46
N ASP A 293 13.40 -5.99 44.95
CA ASP A 293 14.80 -5.67 44.65
C ASP A 293 15.34 -6.41 43.41
N ARG A 294 16.53 -6.01 42.95
CA ARG A 294 17.19 -6.60 41.77
C ARG A 294 17.60 -8.06 42.01
N ARG A 295 17.92 -8.45 43.25
CA ARG A 295 18.33 -9.81 43.60
C ARG A 295 17.15 -10.77 43.42
N GLN A 296 15.94 -10.37 43.81
CA GLN A 296 14.71 -11.11 43.57
C GLN A 296 14.41 -11.26 42.08
N LEU A 297 14.62 -10.20 41.29
CA LEU A 297 14.49 -10.28 39.83
C LEU A 297 15.45 -11.31 39.23
N ARG A 298 16.74 -11.27 39.60
CA ARG A 298 17.74 -12.24 39.10
C ARG A 298 17.47 -13.65 39.62
N ALA A 299 17.04 -13.82 40.86
CA ALA A 299 16.70 -15.13 41.43
C ALA A 299 15.49 -15.75 40.72
N ALA A 300 14.45 -14.96 40.44
CA ALA A 300 13.28 -15.41 39.70
C ALA A 300 13.61 -15.71 38.23
N PHE A 301 14.52 -14.96 37.61
CA PHE A 301 15.03 -15.28 36.27
C PHE A 301 15.87 -16.56 36.27
N ALA A 302 16.80 -16.69 37.21
CA ALA A 302 17.68 -17.85 37.37
C ALA A 302 16.93 -19.15 37.66
N SER A 303 15.84 -19.07 38.42
CA SER A 303 14.98 -20.22 38.74
C SER A 303 13.98 -20.58 37.63
N GLY A 304 13.94 -19.81 36.54
CA GLY A 304 12.95 -19.98 35.46
C GLY A 304 11.54 -19.48 35.80
N ALA A 305 11.34 -18.88 36.98
CA ALA A 305 10.05 -18.28 37.36
C ALA A 305 9.72 -17.02 36.54
N LEU A 306 10.73 -16.36 35.97
CA LEU A 306 10.60 -15.28 34.99
C LEU A 306 11.40 -15.64 33.73
N SER A 307 10.74 -15.67 32.58
CA SER A 307 11.43 -15.81 31.30
C SER A 307 12.09 -14.51 30.87
N LEU A 308 13.09 -14.57 29.97
CA LEU A 308 13.74 -13.37 29.44
C LEU A 308 12.74 -12.45 28.74
N ALA A 309 11.76 -13.03 28.03
CA ALA A 309 10.68 -12.29 27.39
C ALA A 309 9.82 -11.55 28.41
N GLN A 310 9.49 -12.20 29.52
CA GLN A 310 8.76 -11.56 30.62
C GLN A 310 9.57 -10.44 31.25
N VAL A 311 10.88 -10.61 31.46
CA VAL A 311 11.73 -9.54 32.00
C VAL A 311 11.79 -8.34 31.05
N PHE A 312 11.92 -8.55 29.74
CA PHE A 312 11.91 -7.46 28.76
C PHE A 312 10.54 -6.80 28.60
N ALA A 313 9.44 -7.50 28.86
CA ALA A 313 8.10 -6.90 28.82
C ALA A 313 7.80 -5.99 30.02
N ARG A 314 8.61 -6.04 31.09
CA ARG A 314 8.37 -5.23 32.29
C ARG A 314 8.78 -3.78 32.10
N THR A 315 7.94 -2.87 32.59
CA THR A 315 8.13 -1.41 32.53
C THR A 315 8.47 -0.79 33.89
N ASP A 316 8.64 -1.60 34.94
CA ASP A 316 8.98 -1.09 36.26
C ASP A 316 10.41 -0.55 36.33
N ARG A 317 10.59 0.53 37.12
CA ARG A 317 11.86 1.26 37.24
C ARG A 317 13.02 0.37 37.72
N LEU A 318 12.72 -0.66 38.51
CA LEU A 318 13.70 -1.61 39.01
C LEU A 318 14.27 -2.44 37.85
N THR A 319 13.40 -3.03 37.05
CA THR A 319 13.77 -3.85 35.88
C THR A 319 14.51 -3.01 34.85
N LEU A 320 13.95 -1.84 34.47
CA LEU A 320 14.56 -0.97 33.47
C LEU A 320 15.96 -0.50 33.86
N ARG A 321 16.25 -0.29 35.16
CA ARG A 321 17.57 0.12 35.64
C ARG A 321 18.52 -1.04 35.95
N THR A 322 18.14 -2.28 35.67
CA THR A 322 18.99 -3.44 35.93
C THR A 322 19.94 -3.64 34.76
N ARG A 323 21.24 -3.87 35.04
CA ARG A 323 22.25 -4.13 34.00
C ARG A 323 21.98 -5.47 33.32
N VAL A 324 22.03 -5.48 31.99
CA VAL A 324 21.70 -6.66 31.17
C VAL A 324 22.71 -7.78 31.41
N ALA A 325 24.01 -7.45 31.42
CA ALA A 325 25.07 -8.41 31.71
C ALA A 325 24.88 -9.08 33.08
N TRP A 326 24.58 -8.28 34.11
CA TRP A 326 24.36 -8.79 35.47
C TRP A 326 23.11 -9.68 35.58
N LEU A 327 22.06 -9.41 34.80
CA LEU A 327 20.86 -10.23 34.79
C LEU A 327 21.11 -11.57 34.08
N LEU A 328 21.70 -11.53 32.89
CA LEU A 328 21.94 -12.71 32.06
C LEU A 328 22.95 -13.68 32.70
N ASP A 329 23.94 -13.15 33.42
CA ASP A 329 24.90 -13.92 34.21
C ASP A 329 24.23 -14.77 35.32
N GLY A 330 22.94 -14.55 35.60
CA GLY A 330 22.16 -15.41 36.50
C GLY A 330 21.62 -16.68 35.86
N HIS A 331 21.73 -16.86 34.55
CA HIS A 331 21.10 -17.98 33.86
C HIS A 331 21.91 -19.28 34.02
N PRO A 332 21.29 -20.39 34.51
CA PRO A 332 22.03 -21.63 34.80
C PRO A 332 22.57 -22.36 33.56
N GLY A 333 22.20 -21.92 32.35
CA GLY A 333 22.60 -22.53 31.08
C GLY A 333 23.66 -21.80 30.26
N TYR A 334 24.17 -20.64 30.71
CA TYR A 334 25.13 -19.85 29.92
C TYR A 334 26.36 -19.49 30.73
N HIS A 335 27.55 -19.74 30.15
CA HIS A 335 28.82 -19.32 30.74
C HIS A 335 29.04 -17.81 30.58
N HIS A 336 29.73 -17.20 31.54
CA HIS A 336 30.02 -15.77 31.58
C HIS A 336 30.64 -15.25 30.27
N ASP A 337 31.64 -15.96 29.75
CA ASP A 337 32.36 -15.59 28.53
C ASP A 337 31.43 -15.59 27.30
N HIS A 338 30.53 -16.58 27.23
CA HIS A 338 29.53 -16.65 26.15
C HIS A 338 28.56 -15.46 26.18
N ILE A 339 28.16 -15.03 27.38
CA ILE A 339 27.29 -13.85 27.54
C ILE A 339 28.03 -12.58 27.16
N ALA A 340 29.30 -12.44 27.57
CA ALA A 340 30.12 -11.28 27.22
C ALA A 340 30.28 -11.15 25.70
N ASP A 341 30.61 -12.24 25.00
CA ASP A 341 30.70 -12.29 23.54
C ASP A 341 29.36 -11.95 22.88
N LEU A 342 28.26 -12.53 23.38
CA LEU A 342 26.93 -12.31 22.84
C LEU A 342 26.49 -10.85 22.98
N LEU A 343 26.82 -10.20 24.10
CA LEU A 343 26.54 -8.78 24.29
C LEU A 343 27.40 -7.91 23.38
N HIS A 344 28.71 -8.23 23.27
CA HIS A 344 29.63 -7.50 22.41
C HIS A 344 29.22 -7.55 20.92
N VAL A 345 28.88 -8.73 20.40
CA VAL A 345 28.42 -8.92 19.01
C VAL A 345 27.12 -8.16 18.73
N ASN A 346 26.29 -7.91 19.76
CA ASN A 346 25.05 -7.14 19.63
C ASN A 346 25.21 -5.64 19.92
N GLY A 347 26.46 -5.16 20.09
CA GLY A 347 26.75 -3.76 20.39
C GLY A 347 26.22 -3.32 21.76
N ILE A 348 26.09 -4.24 22.71
CA ILE A 348 25.61 -3.99 24.07
C ILE A 348 26.84 -3.95 24.99
N THR A 349 27.14 -2.77 25.53
CA THR A 349 28.23 -2.61 26.51
C THR A 349 27.82 -3.15 27.89
N PRO A 350 28.77 -3.49 28.77
CA PRO A 350 28.50 -4.04 30.10
C PRO A 350 27.61 -3.14 31.00
N ASP A 351 27.61 -1.84 30.73
CA ASP A 351 26.85 -0.86 31.50
C ASP A 351 25.40 -0.67 31.02
N HIS A 352 25.03 -1.22 29.86
CA HIS A 352 23.65 -1.13 29.37
C HIS A 352 22.67 -1.75 30.35
N THR A 353 21.62 -0.99 30.63
CA THR A 353 20.48 -1.47 31.40
C THR A 353 19.40 -2.05 30.50
N VAL A 354 18.47 -2.82 31.06
CA VAL A 354 17.34 -3.39 30.30
C VAL A 354 16.56 -2.28 29.58
N GLY A 355 16.43 -1.10 30.20
CA GLY A 355 15.76 0.05 29.61
C GLY A 355 16.47 0.65 28.40
N ASP A 356 17.78 0.52 28.31
CA ASP A 356 18.58 1.08 27.21
C ASP A 356 18.52 0.21 25.94
N LEU A 357 18.05 -1.04 26.06
CA LEU A 357 17.96 -1.95 24.94
C LEU A 357 16.85 -1.53 23.97
N ASN A 358 17.22 -1.29 22.72
CA ASN A 358 16.25 -1.11 21.64
C ASN A 358 15.56 -2.43 21.27
N GLU A 359 14.45 -2.33 20.53
CA GLU A 359 13.62 -3.49 20.18
C GLU A 359 14.37 -4.55 19.36
N ARG A 360 15.30 -4.13 18.49
CA ARG A 360 16.15 -5.05 17.70
C ARG A 360 17.11 -5.83 18.58
N GLN A 361 17.75 -5.18 19.56
CA GLN A 361 18.64 -5.83 20.52
C GLN A 361 17.86 -6.83 21.37
N ARG A 362 16.68 -6.44 21.89
CA ARG A 362 15.79 -7.35 22.65
C ARG A 362 15.40 -8.58 21.84
N ALA A 363 15.01 -8.40 20.58
CA ALA A 363 14.65 -9.50 19.69
C ALA A 363 15.81 -10.47 19.43
N ARG A 364 17.04 -9.95 19.21
CA ARG A 364 18.23 -10.78 19.02
C ARG A 364 18.64 -11.55 20.26
N LEU A 365 18.58 -10.91 21.43
CA LEU A 365 18.84 -11.57 22.71
C LEU A 365 17.82 -12.68 22.97
N LEU A 366 16.53 -12.43 22.73
CA LEU A 366 15.49 -13.44 22.85
C LEU A 366 15.75 -14.62 21.89
N ALA A 367 16.03 -14.36 20.62
CA ALA A 367 16.26 -15.43 19.64
C ALA A 367 17.49 -16.32 19.95
N LYS A 368 18.45 -15.82 20.74
CA LYS A 368 19.66 -16.56 21.12
C LYS A 368 19.55 -17.25 22.47
N LEU A 369 18.71 -16.75 23.37
CA LEU A 369 18.66 -17.16 24.77
C LEU A 369 17.34 -17.83 25.18
N SER A 370 16.32 -17.87 24.29
CA SER A 370 15.01 -18.48 24.53
C SER A 370 14.98 -19.99 24.38
#